data_AF-A0A7C1BV92-F1
#
_entry.id   AF-A0A7C1BV92-F1
#
_cell.length_a   1.000
_cell.length_b   1.000
_cell.length_c   1.000
_cell.angle_alpha   90.00
_cell.angle_beta   90.00
_cell.angle_gamma   90.00
#
_symmetry.space_group_name_H-M   'P 1'
#
loop_
_entity.id
_entity.type
_entity.pdbx_description
1 polymer ?
#
loop_
_entity_poly.entity_id
_entity_poly.type
_entity_poly.pdbx_seq_one_letter_code
_entity_poly.pdbx_strand_id
1 'polypeptide(L)'
;MKINNAIFRAYDIRGIYGKDLNEDVAEAIGKAFATYINGGEVVVGYDCRLSSESLRDALVRGLTSAGCDVLDIGMVPTPVLYFTIFHYKKDGGIMITGSHNPPEYNGFKLCKGTHTLYGEEIQELKRLIEHGKFSKGHGNVRKINVIQEYIDYVKSKVSIKRPMKIVIDSGNG
;
A
#
# COMPACT_ATOMS: atom_id res chain seq x y z
N MET A 1 14.22 -3.46 17.04
CA MET A 1 13.70 -2.09 16.81
C MET A 1 12.47 -1.88 17.68
N LYS A 2 12.31 -0.72 18.32
CA LYS A 2 11.13 -0.43 19.15
C LYS A 2 10.09 0.29 18.28
N ILE A 3 8.95 -0.36 18.01
CA ILE A 3 7.86 0.22 17.22
C ILE A 3 6.77 0.73 18.16
N ASN A 4 6.15 1.86 17.80
CA ASN A 4 4.94 2.30 18.47
C ASN A 4 3.77 1.37 18.11
N ASN A 5 3.43 0.45 19.00
CA ASN A 5 2.36 -0.53 18.80
C ASN A 5 0.98 0.08 18.49
N ALA A 6 0.75 1.34 18.85
CA ALA A 6 -0.52 2.03 18.58
C ALA A 6 -0.75 2.32 17.08
N ILE A 7 0.27 2.18 16.21
CA ILE A 7 0.09 2.37 14.77
C ILE A 7 -0.69 1.23 14.11
N PHE A 8 -0.71 0.04 14.70
CA PHE A 8 -1.41 -1.14 14.18
C PHE A 8 -2.87 -1.10 14.61
N ARG A 9 -3.72 -0.46 13.80
CA ARG A 9 -5.13 -0.25 14.10
C ARG A 9 -5.97 -1.44 13.60
N ALA A 10 -7.29 -1.32 13.76
CA ALA A 10 -8.23 -2.37 13.36
C ALA A 10 -8.32 -2.58 11.84
N TYR A 11 -8.06 -1.58 11.00
CA TYR A 11 -8.29 -1.67 9.54
C TYR A 11 -7.08 -1.26 8.69
N ASP A 12 -6.09 -0.64 9.31
CA ASP A 12 -4.88 -0.18 8.64
C ASP A 12 -3.73 0.01 9.63
N ILE A 13 -2.56 0.36 9.11
CA ILE A 13 -1.45 0.88 9.89
C ILE A 13 -1.40 2.40 9.69
N ARG A 14 -1.33 3.18 10.78
CA ARG A 14 -1.47 4.64 10.73
C ARG A 14 -0.65 5.34 11.81
N GLY A 15 0.17 6.32 11.43
CA GLY A 15 0.96 7.10 12.38
C GLY A 15 1.52 8.39 11.78
N ILE A 16 2.18 9.20 12.61
CA ILE A 16 2.85 10.43 12.18
C ILE A 16 4.24 10.10 11.65
N TYR A 17 4.58 10.58 10.46
CA TYR A 17 5.91 10.40 9.88
C TYR A 17 6.99 11.16 10.68
N GLY A 18 8.15 10.54 10.87
CA GLY A 18 9.25 11.05 11.71
C GLY A 18 9.07 10.79 13.21
N LYS A 19 7.87 10.39 13.65
CA LYS A 19 7.57 10.05 15.06
C LYS A 19 7.19 8.59 15.25
N ASP A 20 6.14 8.16 14.56
CA ASP A 20 5.58 6.81 14.65
C ASP A 20 5.95 5.96 13.44
N LEU A 21 6.09 6.59 12.27
CA LEU A 21 6.47 5.97 11.00
C LEU A 21 7.79 6.56 10.50
N ASN A 22 8.66 5.71 10.01
CA ASN A 22 9.90 6.05 9.31
C ASN A 22 10.26 4.92 8.35
N GLU A 23 11.42 5.03 7.71
CA GLU A 23 11.93 4.07 6.74
C GLU A 23 12.13 2.68 7.37
N ASP A 24 12.68 2.60 8.58
CA ASP A 24 12.89 1.32 9.26
C ASP A 24 11.55 0.62 9.55
N VAL A 25 10.52 1.40 9.94
CA VAL A 25 9.15 0.89 10.17
C VAL A 25 8.53 0.42 8.87
N ALA A 26 8.64 1.19 7.79
CA ALA A 26 8.13 0.81 6.48
C ALA A 26 8.81 -0.46 5.95
N GLU A 27 10.13 -0.58 6.09
CA GLU A 27 10.88 -1.76 5.67
C GLU A 27 10.47 -2.99 6.51
N ALA A 28 10.30 -2.84 7.82
CA ALA A 28 9.83 -3.92 8.68
C ALA A 28 8.40 -4.38 8.33
N ILE A 29 7.50 -3.43 8.01
CA ILE A 29 6.15 -3.74 7.51
C ILE A 29 6.22 -4.52 6.20
N GLY A 30 7.09 -4.11 5.28
CA GLY A 30 7.30 -4.83 4.01
C GLY A 30 7.75 -6.27 4.23
N LYS A 31 8.76 -6.49 5.09
CA LYS A 31 9.24 -7.83 5.45
C LYS A 31 8.15 -8.69 6.09
N ALA A 32 7.41 -8.12 7.03
CA ALA A 32 6.33 -8.82 7.72
C ALA A 32 5.20 -9.20 6.77
N PHE A 33 4.80 -8.28 5.88
CA PHE A 33 3.75 -8.55 4.90
C PHE A 33 4.16 -9.64 3.90
N ALA A 34 5.37 -9.56 3.34
CA ALA A 34 5.91 -10.60 2.45
C ALA A 34 5.97 -11.98 3.13
N THR A 35 6.34 -12.01 4.41
CA THR A 35 6.35 -13.23 5.23
C THR A 35 4.92 -13.77 5.43
N TYR A 36 3.96 -12.90 5.76
CA TYR A 36 2.57 -13.25 6.00
C TYR A 36 1.85 -13.82 4.77
N ILE A 37 2.16 -13.30 3.57
CA ILE A 37 1.57 -13.81 2.33
C ILE A 37 2.35 -14.99 1.73
N ASN A 38 3.53 -15.30 2.28
CA ASN A 38 4.44 -16.36 1.82
C ASN A 38 5.01 -16.13 0.40
N GLY A 39 5.48 -14.91 0.12
CA GLY A 39 6.00 -14.52 -1.20
C GLY A 39 4.91 -14.14 -2.22
N GLY A 40 5.30 -13.98 -3.49
CA GLY A 40 4.39 -13.63 -4.60
C GLY A 40 4.60 -12.23 -5.17
N GLU A 41 3.70 -11.81 -6.07
CA GLU A 41 3.71 -10.49 -6.70
C GLU A 41 2.82 -9.49 -5.94
N VAL A 42 3.42 -8.42 -5.40
CA VAL A 42 2.75 -7.40 -4.59
C VAL A 42 2.66 -6.06 -5.32
N VAL A 43 1.46 -5.49 -5.41
CA VAL A 43 1.25 -4.15 -5.96
C VAL A 43 1.55 -3.09 -4.89
N VAL A 44 2.37 -2.10 -5.21
CA VAL A 44 2.65 -0.96 -4.31
C VAL A 44 2.27 0.34 -5.01
N GLY A 45 1.46 1.15 -4.33
CA GLY A 45 1.06 2.48 -4.78
C GLY A 45 1.02 3.44 -3.60
N TYR A 46 1.02 4.74 -3.88
CA TYR A 46 1.06 5.76 -2.82
C TYR A 46 0.29 7.03 -3.15
N ASP A 47 -0.11 7.80 -2.13
CA ASP A 47 -0.76 9.10 -2.29
C ASP A 47 0.26 10.26 -2.37
N CYS A 48 -0.21 11.48 -2.64
CA CYS A 48 0.62 12.66 -2.87
C CYS A 48 1.30 13.27 -1.63
N ARG A 49 1.39 12.54 -0.51
CA ARG A 49 2.05 13.05 0.70
C ARG A 49 3.56 13.10 0.53
N LEU A 50 4.17 14.12 1.12
CA LEU A 50 5.63 14.33 1.04
C LEU A 50 6.44 13.15 1.58
N SER A 51 5.90 12.42 2.57
CA SER A 51 6.56 11.23 3.15
C SER A 51 6.38 9.96 2.34
N SER A 52 5.45 9.93 1.37
CA SER A 52 5.05 8.71 0.68
C SER A 52 6.18 8.09 -0.14
N GLU A 53 7.02 8.88 -0.81
CA GLU A 53 8.13 8.33 -1.61
C GLU A 53 9.18 7.64 -0.75
N SER A 54 9.58 8.24 0.39
CA SER A 54 10.57 7.65 1.29
C SER A 54 10.05 6.36 1.93
N LEU A 55 8.80 6.37 2.39
CA LEU A 55 8.13 5.18 2.92
C LEU A 55 7.98 4.09 1.85
N ARG A 56 7.71 4.48 0.59
CA ARG A 56 7.63 3.54 -0.54
C ARG A 56 8.95 2.86 -0.79
N ASP A 57 10.04 3.60 -0.91
CA ASP A 57 11.35 3.00 -1.18
C ASP A 57 11.76 2.01 -0.08
N ALA A 58 11.48 2.35 1.18
CA ALA A 58 11.74 1.46 2.31
C ALA A 58 10.83 0.23 2.33
N LEU A 59 9.54 0.40 2.10
CA LEU A 59 8.58 -0.71 2.01
C LEU A 59 8.97 -1.69 0.90
N VAL A 60 9.34 -1.18 -0.28
CA VAL A 60 9.77 -1.98 -1.42
C VAL A 60 11.03 -2.79 -1.09
N ARG A 61 12.04 -2.18 -0.45
CA ARG A 61 13.21 -2.94 0.04
C ARG A 61 12.81 -4.06 0.99
N GLY A 62 11.87 -3.80 1.89
CA GLY A 62 11.35 -4.79 2.83
C GLY A 62 10.73 -5.98 2.12
N LEU A 63 9.80 -5.72 1.20
CA LEU A 63 9.11 -6.73 0.39
C LEU A 63 10.09 -7.59 -0.41
N THR A 64 11.01 -6.96 -1.16
CA THR A 64 11.93 -7.69 -2.04
C THR A 64 12.96 -8.50 -1.27
N SER A 65 13.46 -8.00 -0.13
CA SER A 65 14.39 -8.73 0.74
C SER A 65 13.77 -9.97 1.39
N ALA A 66 12.44 -10.04 1.44
CA ALA A 66 11.68 -11.17 1.98
C ALA A 66 11.10 -12.07 0.87
N GLY A 67 11.44 -11.83 -0.40
CA GLY A 67 11.12 -12.71 -1.53
C GLY A 67 9.87 -12.36 -2.33
N CYS A 68 9.27 -11.19 -2.14
CA CYS A 68 8.18 -10.72 -3.00
C CYS A 68 8.71 -9.95 -4.21
N ASP A 69 8.18 -10.24 -5.39
CA ASP A 69 8.30 -9.34 -6.54
C ASP A 69 7.34 -8.16 -6.34
N VAL A 70 7.77 -6.95 -6.67
CA VAL A 70 7.00 -5.72 -6.50
C VAL A 70 6.60 -5.14 -7.85
N LEU A 71 5.31 -4.87 -7.98
CA LEU A 71 4.74 -4.06 -9.05
C LEU A 71 4.44 -2.65 -8.51
N ASP A 72 5.36 -1.71 -8.73
CA ASP A 72 5.23 -0.32 -8.29
C ASP A 72 4.40 0.47 -9.33
N ILE A 73 3.22 0.91 -8.93
CA ILE A 73 2.29 1.68 -9.78
C ILE A 73 2.37 3.19 -9.53
N GLY A 74 3.30 3.63 -8.69
CA GLY A 74 3.54 5.04 -8.43
C GLY A 74 2.47 5.73 -7.60
N MET A 75 2.35 7.05 -7.83
CA MET A 75 1.39 7.90 -7.15
C MET A 75 0.00 7.76 -7.76
N VAL A 76 -0.94 7.17 -7.03
CA VAL A 76 -2.29 6.87 -7.52
C VAL A 76 -3.35 6.98 -6.41
N PRO A 77 -4.63 7.18 -6.75
CA PRO A 77 -5.71 7.01 -5.78
C PRO A 77 -5.77 5.56 -5.26
N THR A 78 -6.16 5.37 -3.99
CA THR A 78 -6.33 4.02 -3.40
C THR A 78 -7.15 3.05 -4.28
N PRO A 79 -8.26 3.45 -4.92
CA PRO A 79 -9.03 2.54 -5.78
C PRO A 79 -8.27 2.01 -7.00
N VAL A 80 -7.26 2.74 -7.50
CA VAL A 80 -6.42 2.30 -8.62
C VAL A 80 -5.52 1.14 -8.18
N LEU A 81 -5.00 1.17 -6.96
CA LEU A 81 -4.26 0.05 -6.39
C LEU A 81 -5.15 -1.20 -6.30
N TYR A 82 -6.35 -1.07 -5.75
CA TYR A 82 -7.28 -2.21 -5.69
C TYR A 82 -7.62 -2.72 -7.08
N PHE A 83 -7.99 -1.83 -8.01
CA PHE A 83 -8.23 -2.20 -9.40
C PHE A 83 -7.06 -3.02 -9.97
N THR A 84 -5.82 -2.58 -9.76
CA THR A 84 -4.61 -3.25 -10.28
C THR A 84 -4.49 -4.68 -9.73
N ILE A 85 -4.74 -4.87 -8.43
CA ILE A 85 -4.72 -6.20 -7.80
C ILE A 85 -5.75 -7.12 -8.45
N PHE A 86 -7.00 -6.66 -8.60
CA PHE A 86 -8.06 -7.43 -9.24
C PHE A 86 -7.78 -7.71 -10.73
N HIS A 87 -7.34 -6.68 -11.46
CA HIS A 87 -7.14 -6.72 -12.90
C HIS A 87 -6.00 -7.66 -13.31
N TYR A 88 -4.88 -7.58 -12.60
CA TYR A 88 -3.70 -8.42 -12.87
C TYR A 88 -3.62 -9.66 -11.99
N LYS A 89 -4.63 -9.92 -11.15
CA LYS A 89 -4.72 -11.07 -10.23
C LYS A 89 -3.47 -11.22 -9.36
N LYS A 90 -3.05 -10.12 -8.72
CA LYS A 90 -1.83 -10.10 -7.89
C LYS A 90 -2.07 -10.71 -6.50
N ASP A 91 -0.99 -11.19 -5.90
CA ASP A 91 -1.01 -11.92 -4.62
C ASP A 91 -1.17 -11.01 -3.40
N GLY A 92 -1.12 -9.70 -3.63
CA GLY A 92 -1.49 -8.70 -2.65
C GLY A 92 -1.18 -7.29 -3.11
N GLY A 93 -1.38 -6.34 -2.20
CA GLY A 93 -0.93 -4.98 -2.41
C GLY A 93 -0.95 -4.13 -1.15
N ILE A 94 -0.17 -3.07 -1.20
CA ILE A 94 -0.03 -2.11 -0.10
C ILE A 94 -0.16 -0.70 -0.66
N MET A 95 -1.19 0.01 -0.19
CA MET A 95 -1.35 1.43 -0.48
C MET A 95 -0.74 2.25 0.65
N ILE A 96 0.24 3.08 0.33
CA ILE A 96 0.82 4.05 1.24
C ILE A 96 -0.03 5.32 1.16
N THR A 97 -0.74 5.63 2.22
CA THR A 97 -1.60 6.79 2.23
C THR A 97 -1.85 7.22 3.64
N GLY A 98 -1.99 8.52 3.90
CA GLY A 98 -2.53 9.09 5.15
C GLY A 98 -4.07 9.18 5.16
N SER A 99 -4.75 8.77 4.09
CA SER A 99 -6.20 8.99 3.89
C SER A 99 -6.53 10.48 4.00
N HIS A 100 -7.55 10.84 4.77
CA HIS A 100 -7.97 12.22 5.02
C HIS A 100 -7.26 12.88 6.23
N ASN A 101 -6.29 12.22 6.86
CA ASN A 101 -5.62 12.76 8.05
C ASN A 101 -4.76 14.00 7.70
N PRO A 102 -4.37 14.81 8.70
CA PRO A 102 -3.43 15.92 8.50
C PRO A 102 -2.14 15.52 7.76
N PRO A 103 -1.44 16.45 7.08
CA PRO A 103 -0.33 16.14 6.16
C PRO A 103 0.80 15.29 6.76
N GLU A 104 1.08 15.45 8.05
CA GLU A 104 2.11 14.72 8.80
C GLU A 104 1.80 13.23 9.01
N TYR A 105 0.53 12.83 8.86
CA TYR A 105 0.13 11.43 8.95
C TYR A 105 0.44 10.68 7.65
N ASN A 106 0.82 9.42 7.79
CA ASN A 106 0.81 8.46 6.69
C ASN A 106 0.38 7.08 7.23
N GLY A 107 0.41 6.05 6.39
CA GLY A 107 -0.02 4.73 6.77
C GLY A 107 -0.05 3.74 5.62
N PHE A 108 -0.52 2.53 5.91
CA PHE A 108 -0.53 1.40 4.99
C PHE A 108 -1.89 0.72 5.05
N LYS A 109 -2.57 0.63 3.89
CA LYS A 109 -3.72 -0.27 3.70
C LYS A 109 -3.22 -1.51 2.98
N LEU A 110 -3.50 -2.70 3.52
CA LEU A 110 -2.90 -3.95 3.06
C LEU A 110 -3.96 -4.93 2.57
N CYS A 111 -3.67 -5.63 1.48
CA CYS A 111 -4.52 -6.68 0.91
C CYS A 111 -3.69 -7.94 0.60
N LYS A 112 -4.15 -9.12 1.01
CA LYS A 112 -3.64 -10.43 0.56
C LYS A 112 -4.55 -10.94 -0.56
N GLY A 113 -4.03 -11.03 -1.77
CA GLY A 113 -4.85 -11.08 -2.97
C GLY A 113 -5.87 -9.95 -2.94
N THR A 114 -7.14 -10.28 -3.13
CA THR A 114 -8.26 -9.33 -3.08
C THR A 114 -8.85 -9.13 -1.66
N HIS A 115 -8.34 -9.85 -0.66
CA HIS A 115 -8.81 -9.77 0.73
C HIS A 115 -8.09 -8.64 1.47
N THR A 116 -8.85 -7.71 2.04
CA THR A 116 -8.28 -6.63 2.85
C THR A 116 -7.97 -7.13 4.26
N LEU A 117 -6.77 -6.86 4.76
CA LEU A 117 -6.39 -7.25 6.12
C LEU A 117 -7.08 -6.36 7.15
N TYR A 118 -7.56 -6.97 8.23
CA TYR A 118 -8.12 -6.26 9.38
C TYR A 118 -7.91 -7.03 10.69
N GLY A 119 -8.16 -6.37 11.82
CA GLY A 119 -8.18 -6.96 13.15
C GLY A 119 -6.92 -7.76 13.46
N GLU A 120 -7.11 -9.04 13.77
CA GLU A 120 -6.02 -9.96 14.13
C GLU A 120 -4.98 -10.15 13.01
N GLU A 121 -5.34 -9.95 11.75
CA GLU A 121 -4.38 -10.07 10.64
C GLU A 121 -3.34 -8.94 10.68
N ILE A 122 -3.77 -7.72 11.04
CA ILE A 122 -2.85 -6.60 11.24
C ILE A 122 -2.03 -6.80 12.51
N GLN A 123 -2.62 -7.35 13.56
CA GLN A 123 -1.89 -7.70 14.79
C GLN A 123 -0.87 -8.82 14.53
N GLU A 124 -1.13 -9.72 13.58
CA GLU A 124 -0.15 -10.74 13.18
C GLU A 124 1.07 -10.12 12.51
N LEU A 125 0.90 -9.12 11.63
CA LEU A 125 2.03 -8.38 11.08
C LEU A 125 2.87 -7.73 12.17
N LYS A 126 2.22 -7.12 13.16
CA LYS A 126 2.91 -6.58 14.34
C LYS A 126 3.73 -7.67 15.06
N ARG A 127 3.13 -8.83 15.34
CA ARG A 127 3.82 -9.95 16.01
C ARG A 127 5.03 -10.43 15.21
N LEU A 128 4.93 -10.56 13.88
CA LEU A 128 6.06 -10.92 13.03
C LEU A 128 7.22 -9.93 13.17
N ILE A 129 6.90 -8.64 13.24
CA ILE A 129 7.92 -7.59 13.41
C ILE A 129 8.55 -7.63 14.80
N GLU A 130 7.75 -7.78 15.86
CA GLU A 130 8.23 -7.86 17.25
C GLU A 130 9.18 -9.06 17.45
N HIS A 131 8.91 -10.19 16.80
CA HIS A 131 9.75 -11.39 16.89
C HIS A 131 10.95 -11.38 15.91
N GLY A 132 10.99 -10.45 14.96
CA GLY A 132 12.03 -10.40 13.91
C GLY A 132 12.05 -11.66 13.02
N LYS A 133 10.92 -12.38 12.92
CA LYS A 133 10.80 -13.61 12.14
C LYS A 133 10.34 -13.25 10.73
N PHE A 134 11.30 -12.99 9.86
CA PHE A 134 11.04 -12.67 8.46
C PHE A 134 11.50 -13.78 7.53
N SER A 135 10.74 -14.01 6.48
CA SER A 135 11.22 -14.71 5.29
C SER A 135 12.46 -13.99 4.73
N LYS A 136 13.32 -14.75 4.07
CA LYS A 136 14.48 -14.24 3.34
C LYS A 136 14.34 -14.62 1.89
N GLY A 137 14.64 -13.69 1.00
CA GLY A 137 14.60 -13.94 -0.43
C GLY A 137 15.15 -12.77 -1.22
N HIS A 138 14.96 -12.84 -2.53
CA HIS A 138 15.27 -11.76 -3.44
C HIS A 138 14.15 -11.66 -4.46
N GLY A 139 13.43 -10.54 -4.42
CA GLY A 139 12.42 -10.19 -5.41
C GLY A 139 12.87 -9.03 -6.29
N ASN A 140 12.19 -8.88 -7.41
CA ASN A 140 12.43 -7.85 -8.40
C ASN A 140 11.44 -6.69 -8.24
N VAL A 141 11.78 -5.53 -8.78
CA VAL A 141 10.87 -4.39 -8.83
C VAL A 141 10.59 -4.04 -10.28
N ARG A 142 9.32 -3.94 -10.66
CA ARG A 142 8.89 -3.43 -11.95
C ARG A 142 7.96 -2.25 -11.74
N LYS A 143 8.25 -1.14 -12.42
CA LYS A 143 7.38 0.04 -12.47
C LYS A 143 6.45 -0.04 -13.67
N ILE A 144 5.16 0.22 -13.48
CA ILE A 144 4.18 0.32 -14.56
C ILE A 144 3.24 1.50 -14.33
N ASN A 145 2.61 1.99 -15.39
CA ASN A 145 1.51 2.95 -15.30
C ASN A 145 0.21 2.23 -15.66
N VAL A 146 -0.80 2.33 -14.80
CA VAL A 146 -2.09 1.63 -14.91
C VAL A 146 -3.29 2.59 -14.99
N ILE A 147 -3.02 3.90 -15.04
CA ILE A 147 -4.06 4.93 -14.97
C ILE A 147 -4.98 4.85 -16.18
N GLN A 148 -4.43 4.60 -17.38
CA GLN A 148 -5.24 4.53 -18.59
C GLN A 148 -6.17 3.31 -18.56
N GLU A 149 -5.67 2.15 -18.15
CA GLU A 149 -6.48 0.93 -17.99
C GLU A 149 -7.59 1.11 -16.96
N TYR A 150 -7.32 1.83 -15.86
CA TYR A 150 -8.35 2.17 -14.88
C TYR A 150 -9.42 3.10 -15.46
N ILE A 151 -9.01 4.16 -16.19
CA ILE A 151 -9.94 5.09 -16.85
C ILE A 151 -10.84 4.35 -17.84
N ASP A 152 -10.26 3.48 -18.67
CA ASP A 152 -11.00 2.72 -19.67
C ASP A 152 -11.95 1.71 -19.01
N TYR A 153 -11.53 1.08 -17.91
CA TYR A 153 -12.41 0.26 -17.10
C TYR A 153 -13.61 1.05 -16.59
N VAL A 154 -13.41 2.22 -15.97
CA VAL A 154 -14.52 3.05 -15.45
C VAL A 154 -15.45 3.51 -16.56
N LYS A 155 -14.90 3.96 -17.70
CA LYS A 155 -15.68 4.33 -18.88
C LYS A 155 -16.51 3.18 -19.42
N SER A 156 -16.02 1.94 -19.34
CA SER A 156 -16.79 0.76 -19.78
C SER A 156 -18.01 0.46 -18.88
N LYS A 157 -18.01 0.95 -17.64
CA LYS A 157 -19.07 0.70 -16.64
C LYS A 157 -20.12 1.82 -16.57
N VAL A 158 -19.86 2.98 -17.17
CA VAL A 158 -20.70 4.16 -17.03
C VAL A 158 -21.11 4.69 -18.40
N SER A 159 -22.40 4.94 -18.59
CA SER A 159 -22.94 5.59 -19.79
C SER A 159 -23.53 6.94 -19.43
N ILE A 160 -23.01 8.01 -20.03
CA ILE A 160 -23.47 9.38 -19.80
C ILE A 160 -24.33 9.81 -21.00
N LYS A 161 -25.63 9.96 -20.78
CA LYS A 161 -26.62 10.22 -21.85
C LYS A 161 -26.65 11.67 -22.36
N ARG A 162 -26.07 12.61 -21.63
CA ARG A 162 -26.06 14.04 -21.98
C ARG A 162 -24.85 14.76 -21.38
N PRO A 163 -24.40 15.87 -21.98
CA PRO A 163 -23.41 16.74 -21.36
C PRO A 163 -23.89 17.27 -20.00
N MET A 164 -22.95 17.41 -19.06
CA MET A 164 -23.18 17.96 -17.72
C MET A 164 -22.07 18.94 -17.39
N LYS A 165 -22.42 20.05 -16.73
CA LYS A 165 -21.44 20.95 -16.10
C LYS A 165 -21.21 20.46 -14.68
N ILE A 166 -19.97 20.08 -14.36
CA ILE A 166 -19.59 19.48 -13.07
C ILE A 166 -18.46 20.33 -12.47
N VAL A 167 -18.56 20.62 -11.18
CA VAL A 167 -17.46 21.20 -10.39
C VAL A 167 -16.78 20.05 -9.65
N ILE A 168 -15.45 20.01 -9.70
CA ILE A 168 -14.63 18.99 -9.05
C ILE A 168 -13.64 19.72 -8.15
N ASP A 169 -13.64 19.37 -6.86
CA ASP A 169 -12.65 19.81 -5.88
C ASP A 169 -11.91 18.56 -5.37
N SER A 170 -10.60 18.51 -5.64
CA SER A 170 -9.74 17.40 -5.23
C SER A 170 -9.09 17.61 -3.86
N GLY A 171 -9.29 18.77 -3.21
CA GLY A 171 -8.71 19.07 -1.89
C GLY A 171 -7.19 18.94 -1.84
N ASN A 172 -6.50 19.19 -2.97
CA ASN A 172 -5.05 19.00 -3.15
C ASN A 172 -4.52 17.56 -2.93
N GLY A 173 -5.42 16.56 -2.94
CA GLY A 173 -5.09 15.14 -2.85
C GLY A 173 -4.82 14.45 -4.18
#